data_AF-A0A930W9H5-F1
#
_entry.id   AF-A0A930W9H5-F1
#
_cell.length_a   1.000
_cell.length_b   1.000
_cell.length_c   1.000
_cell.angle_alpha   90.00
_cell.angle_beta   90.00
_cell.angle_gamma   90.00
#
_symmetry.space_group_name_H-M   'P 1'
#
loop_
_entity.id
_entity.type
_entity.pdbx_description
1 polymer ?
#
loop_
_entity_poly.entity_id
_entity_poly.type
_entity_poly.pdbx_seq_one_letter_code
_entity_poly.pdbx_strand_id
1 'polypeptide(L)'
;MDLVVATAAQGVLWGLYALGVYLTYRVLDIADLTVEGSFPLGAAVAASMLMAGYAPITAIFAACMAGCVSGIVTGFFCTKLKIPALLAGILTMIGLYSINLRVMGKANLPLLQQETLFTEWNIWGLDAATNILLIGTVVVVLAILLTYWFFGTELGTAIRATGAN
;
A
#
# COMPACT_ATOMS: atom_id res chain seq x y z
N MET A 1 11.44 16.97 20.46
CA MET A 1 10.72 15.70 20.65
C MET A 1 9.84 15.41 19.43
N ASP A 2 9.15 16.41 18.91
CA ASP A 2 8.23 16.27 17.77
C ASP A 2 8.87 15.71 16.49
N LEU A 3 10.12 16.09 16.18
CA LEU A 3 10.83 15.54 15.02
C LEU A 3 11.04 14.02 15.14
N VAL A 4 11.36 13.53 16.34
CA VAL A 4 11.61 12.09 16.57
C VAL A 4 10.30 11.30 16.45
N VAL A 5 9.20 11.85 16.96
CA VAL A 5 7.88 11.20 16.88
C VAL A 5 7.38 11.19 15.42
N ALA A 6 7.53 12.28 14.70
CA ALA A 6 7.12 12.37 13.29
C ALA A 6 7.92 11.41 12.38
N THR A 7 9.25 11.34 12.54
CA THR A 7 10.06 10.40 11.76
C THR A 7 9.77 8.95 12.13
N ALA A 8 9.54 8.64 13.40
CA ALA A 8 9.11 7.32 13.83
C ALA A 8 7.75 6.92 13.23
N ALA A 9 6.76 7.83 13.27
CA ALA A 9 5.44 7.60 12.70
C ALA A 9 5.52 7.26 11.21
N GLN A 10 6.31 8.03 10.46
CA GLN A 10 6.49 7.80 9.03
C GLN A 10 7.28 6.51 8.76
N GLY A 11 8.30 6.20 9.56
CA GLY A 11 9.05 4.94 9.46
C GLY A 11 8.17 3.70 9.66
N VAL A 12 7.27 3.74 10.64
CA VAL A 12 6.29 2.66 10.89
C VAL A 12 5.39 2.46 9.67
N LEU A 13 4.86 3.52 9.07
CA LEU A 13 4.01 3.44 7.88
C LEU A 13 4.78 2.91 6.65
N TRP A 14 6.03 3.35 6.43
CA TRP A 14 6.90 2.78 5.40
C TRP A 14 7.23 1.30 5.61
N GLY A 15 7.05 0.79 6.84
CA GLY A 15 7.12 -0.65 7.13
C GLY A 15 6.14 -1.49 6.31
N LEU A 16 4.95 -0.97 5.97
CA LEU A 16 4.00 -1.69 5.10
C LEU A 16 4.54 -1.86 3.68
N TYR A 17 5.21 -0.83 3.15
CA TYR A 17 5.88 -0.90 1.87
C TYR A 17 6.99 -1.95 1.89
N ALA A 18 7.85 -1.91 2.92
CA ALA A 18 8.91 -2.89 3.10
C ALA A 18 8.37 -4.32 3.25
N LEU A 19 7.24 -4.51 3.92
CA LEU A 19 6.55 -5.80 4.02
C LEU A 19 6.11 -6.29 2.63
N GLY A 20 5.53 -5.43 1.80
CA GLY A 20 5.14 -5.77 0.43
C GLY A 20 6.33 -6.26 -0.41
N VAL A 21 7.43 -5.53 -0.40
CA VAL A 21 8.68 -5.91 -1.10
C VAL A 21 9.26 -7.20 -0.51
N TYR A 22 9.24 -7.36 0.81
CA TYR A 22 9.72 -8.60 1.45
C TYR A 22 8.93 -9.82 0.98
N LEU A 23 7.61 -9.72 0.86
CA LEU A 23 6.77 -10.83 0.41
C LEU A 23 7.13 -11.27 -1.02
N THR A 24 7.32 -10.33 -1.95
CA THR A 24 7.66 -10.69 -3.34
C THR A 24 9.03 -11.35 -3.42
N TYR A 25 10.05 -10.74 -2.81
CA TYR A 25 11.43 -11.22 -2.92
C TYR A 25 11.77 -12.45 -2.07
N ARG A 26 11.20 -12.58 -0.86
CA ARG A 26 11.60 -13.64 0.08
C ARG A 26 10.61 -14.77 0.22
N VAL A 27 9.33 -14.50 -0.01
CA VAL A 27 8.28 -15.51 0.17
C VAL A 27 7.89 -16.12 -1.17
N LEU A 28 7.75 -15.30 -2.21
CA LEU A 28 7.44 -15.78 -3.56
C LEU A 28 8.70 -16.07 -4.39
N ASP A 29 9.88 -15.60 -3.96
CA ASP A 29 11.14 -15.64 -4.70
C ASP A 29 11.05 -15.06 -6.12
N ILE A 30 10.30 -13.95 -6.23
CA ILE A 30 10.10 -13.24 -7.49
C ILE A 30 10.51 -11.78 -7.28
N ALA A 31 11.46 -11.31 -8.09
CA ALA A 31 11.87 -9.92 -8.11
C ALA A 31 10.81 -9.04 -8.79
N ASP A 32 9.75 -8.71 -8.05
CA ASP A 32 8.63 -7.87 -8.51
C ASP A 32 8.68 -6.47 -7.87
N LEU A 33 8.82 -5.45 -8.72
CA LEU A 33 8.84 -4.02 -8.37
C LEU A 33 7.46 -3.35 -8.47
N THR A 34 6.38 -4.10 -8.73
CA THR A 34 5.00 -3.56 -8.77
C THR A 34 4.61 -2.86 -7.47
N VAL A 35 5.18 -3.29 -6.35
CA VAL A 35 4.98 -2.66 -5.03
C VAL A 35 5.32 -1.17 -5.08
N GLU A 36 6.35 -0.77 -5.82
CA GLU A 36 6.76 0.64 -5.96
C GLU A 36 5.70 1.50 -6.67
N GLY A 37 4.95 0.93 -7.63
CA GLY A 37 3.93 1.65 -8.39
C GLY A 37 2.52 1.56 -7.79
N SER A 38 2.20 0.45 -7.15
CA SER A 38 0.87 0.16 -6.58
C SER A 38 0.59 0.94 -5.28
N PHE A 39 1.60 1.18 -4.44
CA PHE A 39 1.47 2.03 -3.25
C PHE A 39 1.09 3.48 -3.59
N PRO A 40 1.80 4.16 -4.51
CA PRO A 40 1.41 5.47 -5.01
C PRO A 40 0.03 5.49 -5.68
N LEU A 41 -0.37 4.43 -6.38
CA LEU A 41 -1.73 4.32 -6.95
C LEU A 41 -2.80 4.33 -5.86
N GLY A 42 -2.63 3.53 -4.80
CA GLY A 42 -3.53 3.54 -3.65
C GLY A 42 -3.62 4.92 -3.02
N ALA A 43 -2.48 5.60 -2.82
CA ALA A 43 -2.45 6.97 -2.30
C ALA A 43 -3.17 7.96 -3.24
N ALA A 44 -2.96 7.87 -4.56
CA ALA A 44 -3.59 8.72 -5.56
C ALA A 44 -5.12 8.55 -5.59
N VAL A 45 -5.61 7.31 -5.47
CA VAL A 45 -7.05 7.00 -5.40
C VAL A 45 -7.65 7.49 -4.09
N ALA A 46 -6.99 7.25 -2.95
CA ALA A 46 -7.46 7.75 -1.66
C ALA A 46 -7.53 9.29 -1.65
N ALA A 47 -6.48 9.97 -2.12
CA ALA A 47 -6.42 11.42 -2.16
C ALA A 47 -7.46 12.02 -3.10
N SER A 48 -7.69 11.44 -4.29
CA SER A 48 -8.69 11.94 -5.22
C SER A 48 -10.11 11.77 -4.69
N MET A 49 -10.41 10.66 -4.01
CA MET A 49 -11.72 10.43 -3.38
C MET A 49 -11.98 11.33 -2.19
N LEU A 50 -10.97 11.55 -1.33
CA LEU A 50 -11.07 12.52 -0.22
C LEU A 50 -11.33 13.93 -0.76
N MET A 51 -10.62 14.34 -1.82
CA MET A 51 -10.84 15.63 -2.48
C MET A 51 -12.22 15.76 -3.13
N ALA A 52 -12.82 14.64 -3.55
CA ALA A 52 -14.17 14.59 -4.06
C ALA A 52 -15.25 14.56 -2.95
N GLY A 53 -14.86 14.58 -1.67
CA GLY A 53 -15.78 14.63 -0.52
C GLY A 53 -16.33 13.26 -0.08
N TYR A 54 -15.73 12.15 -0.52
CA TYR A 54 -16.10 10.83 -0.03
C TYR A 54 -15.55 10.56 1.37
N ALA A 55 -16.24 9.72 2.14
CA ALA A 55 -15.82 9.35 3.49
C ALA A 55 -14.44 8.64 3.49
N PRO A 56 -13.55 8.93 4.46
CA PRO A 56 -12.21 8.36 4.50
C PRO A 56 -12.13 6.83 4.42
N ILE A 57 -13.07 6.12 5.06
CA ILE A 57 -13.12 4.66 5.04
C ILE A 57 -13.38 4.13 3.62
N THR A 58 -14.27 4.79 2.87
CA THR A 58 -14.57 4.41 1.48
C THR A 58 -13.38 4.65 0.57
N ALA A 59 -12.64 5.73 0.81
CA ALA A 59 -11.41 6.04 0.10
C ALA A 59 -10.31 4.99 0.34
N ILE A 60 -10.15 4.51 1.59
CA ILE A 60 -9.22 3.41 1.90
C ILE A 60 -9.62 2.13 1.18
N PHE A 61 -10.90 1.76 1.22
CA PHE A 61 -11.34 0.53 0.55
C PHE A 61 -11.09 0.58 -0.96
N ALA A 62 -11.38 1.71 -1.60
CA ALA A 62 -11.09 1.91 -3.02
C ALA A 62 -9.59 1.89 -3.33
N ALA A 63 -8.76 2.47 -2.46
CA ALA A 63 -7.30 2.43 -2.58
C ALA A 63 -6.76 0.99 -2.48
N CYS A 64 -7.26 0.19 -1.54
CA CYS A 64 -6.92 -1.23 -1.44
C CYS A 64 -7.30 -1.98 -2.72
N MET A 65 -8.51 -1.77 -3.24
CA MET A 65 -8.96 -2.40 -4.48
C MET A 65 -8.10 -2.01 -5.68
N ALA A 66 -7.72 -0.73 -5.80
CA ALA A 66 -6.81 -0.27 -6.86
C ALA A 66 -5.44 -0.96 -6.77
N GLY A 67 -4.88 -1.10 -5.57
CA GLY A 67 -3.65 -1.86 -5.33
C GLY A 67 -3.78 -3.33 -5.71
N CYS A 68 -4.89 -4.00 -5.35
CA CYS A 68 -5.15 -5.38 -5.75
C CYS A 68 -5.23 -5.54 -7.27
N VAL A 69 -5.92 -4.64 -7.96
CA VAL A 69 -6.02 -4.66 -9.43
C VAL A 69 -4.63 -4.52 -10.07
N SER A 70 -3.79 -3.62 -9.54
CA SER A 70 -2.39 -3.50 -9.98
C SER A 70 -1.63 -4.82 -9.85
N GLY A 71 -1.74 -5.52 -8.72
CA GLY A 71 -1.09 -6.81 -8.52
C GLY A 71 -1.61 -7.89 -9.46
N ILE A 72 -2.92 -7.90 -9.74
CA ILE A 72 -3.54 -8.83 -10.70
C ILE A 72 -3.01 -8.58 -12.12
N VAL A 73 -2.82 -7.32 -12.53
CA VAL A 73 -2.26 -6.97 -13.84
C VAL A 73 -0.82 -7.50 -13.97
N THR A 74 0.03 -7.32 -12.96
CA THR A 74 1.38 -7.91 -12.97
C THR A 74 1.34 -9.42 -13.01
N GLY A 75 0.49 -10.05 -12.18
CA GLY A 75 0.29 -11.49 -12.18
C GLY A 75 -0.17 -12.03 -13.55
N PHE A 76 -1.03 -11.29 -14.25
CA PHE A 76 -1.46 -11.62 -15.61
C PHE A 76 -0.29 -11.55 -16.61
N PHE A 77 0.58 -10.55 -16.51
CA PHE A 77 1.77 -10.44 -17.36
C PHE A 77 2.74 -11.61 -17.14
N CYS A 78 2.97 -12.01 -15.89
CA CYS A 78 3.82 -13.15 -15.57
C CYS A 78 3.22 -14.49 -16.02
N THR A 79 1.93 -14.71 -15.78
CA THR A 79 1.29 -16.03 -15.99
C THR A 79 0.79 -16.27 -17.40
N LYS A 80 0.20 -15.26 -18.07
CA LYS A 80 -0.42 -15.42 -19.40
C LYS A 80 0.47 -14.94 -20.53
N LEU A 81 1.14 -13.80 -20.35
CA LEU A 81 2.05 -13.25 -21.37
C LEU A 81 3.47 -13.84 -21.29
N LYS A 82 3.76 -14.63 -20.24
CA LYS A 82 5.06 -15.27 -20.00
C LYS A 82 6.23 -14.29 -20.01
N ILE A 83 5.98 -13.05 -19.57
CA ILE A 83 7.01 -12.03 -19.43
C ILE A 83 7.79 -12.33 -18.15
N PRO A 84 9.14 -12.21 -18.14
CA PRO A 84 9.94 -12.31 -16.92
C PRO A 84 9.43 -11.35 -15.85
N ALA A 85 9.30 -11.82 -14.62
CA ALA A 85 8.60 -11.08 -13.57
C ALA A 85 9.19 -9.69 -13.26
N LEU A 86 10.51 -9.55 -13.34
CA LEU A 86 11.18 -8.25 -13.19
C LEU A 86 10.72 -7.25 -14.26
N LEU A 87 10.62 -7.69 -15.52
CA LEU A 87 10.17 -6.83 -16.62
C LEU A 87 8.68 -6.50 -16.48
N ALA A 88 7.86 -7.46 -16.04
CA ALA A 88 6.45 -7.23 -15.76
C ALA A 88 6.26 -6.19 -14.62
N GLY A 89 7.07 -6.28 -13.56
CA GLY A 89 7.05 -5.33 -12.45
C GLY A 89 7.46 -3.91 -12.87
N ILE A 90 8.53 -3.76 -13.65
CA ILE A 90 8.93 -2.44 -14.18
C ILE A 90 7.88 -1.88 -15.14
N LEU A 91 7.31 -2.71 -16.02
CA LEU A 91 6.28 -2.29 -16.98
C LEU A 91 5.03 -1.77 -16.26
N THR A 92 4.58 -2.47 -15.23
CA THR A 92 3.43 -2.03 -14.43
C THR A 92 3.76 -0.78 -13.63
N MET A 93 4.91 -0.69 -12.97
CA MET A 93 5.33 0.52 -12.25
C MET A 93 5.31 1.75 -13.15
N ILE A 94 5.88 1.67 -14.35
CA ILE A 94 5.89 2.79 -15.31
C ILE A 94 4.48 3.10 -15.81
N GLY A 95 3.66 2.09 -16.11
CA GLY A 95 2.27 2.29 -16.52
C GLY A 95 1.41 2.96 -15.45
N LEU A 96 1.60 2.55 -14.19
CA LEU A 96 0.91 3.10 -13.03
C LEU A 96 1.28 4.55 -12.79
N TYR A 97 2.51 4.97 -13.09
CA TYR A 97 2.89 6.37 -13.01
C TYR A 97 1.96 7.26 -13.84
N SER A 98 1.69 6.87 -15.09
CA SER A 98 0.74 7.57 -15.97
C SER A 98 -0.70 7.51 -15.46
N ILE A 99 -1.12 6.37 -14.90
CA ILE A 99 -2.46 6.20 -14.32
C ILE A 99 -2.64 7.09 -13.10
N ASN A 100 -1.63 7.20 -12.23
CA ASN A 100 -1.67 8.04 -11.02
C ASN A 100 -1.94 9.51 -11.40
N LEU A 101 -1.21 10.03 -12.39
CA LEU A 101 -1.44 11.38 -12.89
C LEU A 101 -2.84 11.56 -13.48
N ARG A 102 -3.37 10.54 -14.16
CA ARG A 102 -4.73 10.57 -14.72
C ARG A 102 -5.81 10.55 -13.63
N VAL A 103 -5.62 9.74 -12.59
CA VAL A 103 -6.54 9.64 -11.44
C VAL A 103 -6.54 10.93 -10.63
N MET A 104 -5.37 11.55 -10.43
CA MET A 104 -5.26 12.81 -9.69
C MET A 104 -5.70 14.03 -10.50
N GLY A 105 -5.63 13.97 -11.83
CA GLY A 105 -5.96 15.07 -12.75
C GLY A 105 -5.00 16.26 -12.70
N LYS A 106 -4.12 16.33 -11.70
CA LYS A 106 -3.09 17.34 -11.46
C LYS A 106 -1.88 16.67 -10.81
N ALA A 107 -0.72 17.33 -10.86
CA ALA A 107 0.52 16.81 -10.29
C ALA A 107 0.51 16.73 -8.75
N ASN A 108 -0.30 17.56 -8.07
CA ASN A 108 -0.38 17.57 -6.62
C ASN A 108 -1.82 17.85 -6.16
N LEU A 109 -2.30 17.06 -5.20
CA LEU A 109 -3.58 17.24 -4.53
C LEU A 109 -3.30 17.64 -3.07
N PRO A 110 -3.55 18.91 -2.67
CA PRO A 110 -3.30 19.33 -1.30
C PRO A 110 -4.37 18.75 -0.36
N LEU A 111 -3.95 17.93 0.60
CA LEU A 111 -4.81 17.35 1.63
C LEU A 111 -4.86 18.19 2.92
N LEU A 112 -4.23 19.37 2.95
CA LEU A 112 -4.06 20.18 4.17
C LEU A 112 -5.37 20.60 4.87
N GLN A 113 -6.48 20.64 4.15
CA GLN A 113 -7.79 21.06 4.67
C GLN A 113 -8.84 19.96 4.67
N GLN A 114 -8.46 18.73 4.33
CA GLN A 114 -9.41 17.62 4.28
C GLN A 114 -9.45 16.85 5.60
N GLU A 115 -10.65 16.45 6.00
CA GLU A 115 -10.82 15.53 7.11
C GLU A 115 -10.27 14.16 6.70
N THR A 116 -9.34 13.64 7.50
CA THR A 116 -8.74 12.32 7.32
C THR A 116 -9.10 11.46 8.52
N LEU A 117 -8.90 10.15 8.43
CA LEU A 117 -9.04 9.25 9.59
C LEU A 117 -8.20 9.69 10.79
N PHE A 118 -7.06 10.34 10.54
CA PHE A 118 -6.20 10.88 11.61
C PHE A 118 -6.79 12.14 12.26
N THR A 119 -7.68 12.85 11.57
CA THR A 119 -8.40 14.02 12.10
C THR A 119 -9.67 13.57 12.83
N GLU A 120 -10.47 12.68 12.22
CA GLU A 120 -11.73 12.19 12.79
C GLU A 120 -11.53 11.36 14.06
N TRP A 121 -10.46 10.55 14.14
CA TRP A 121 -10.14 9.74 15.32
C TRP A 121 -9.20 10.42 16.32
N ASN A 122 -9.06 11.74 16.28
CA ASN A 122 -8.38 12.47 17.37
C ASN A 122 -9.29 12.58 18.60
N ILE A 123 -9.59 11.44 19.22
CA ILE A 123 -10.55 11.32 20.33
C ILE A 123 -9.93 11.89 21.63
N TRP A 124 -8.60 11.94 21.73
CA TRP A 124 -7.87 12.21 22.98
C TRP A 124 -7.16 13.58 23.00
N GLY A 125 -7.35 14.42 21.98
CA GLY A 125 -6.65 15.72 21.87
C GLY A 125 -5.13 15.59 21.75
N LEU A 126 -4.67 14.46 21.20
CA LEU A 126 -3.25 14.16 21.05
C LEU A 126 -2.66 14.97 19.90
N ASP A 127 -1.36 15.26 20.00
CA ASP A 127 -0.60 15.86 18.91
C ASP A 127 -0.68 14.99 17.64
N ALA A 128 -0.75 15.63 16.47
CA ALA A 128 -1.01 14.95 15.21
C ALA A 128 0.00 13.85 14.91
N ALA A 129 1.28 14.09 15.22
CA ALA A 129 2.34 13.09 15.01
C ALA A 129 2.14 11.85 15.90
N THR A 130 1.65 12.03 17.12
CA THR A 130 1.38 10.93 18.06
C THR A 130 0.14 10.14 17.63
N ASN A 131 -0.89 10.81 17.13
CA ASN A 131 -2.09 10.13 16.63
C ASN A 131 -1.79 9.28 15.38
N ILE A 132 -1.00 9.83 14.44
CA ILE A 132 -0.53 9.08 13.26
C ILE A 132 0.31 7.88 13.69
N LEU A 133 1.20 8.03 14.67
CA LEU A 133 2.02 6.94 15.19
C LEU A 133 1.15 5.82 15.78
N LEU A 134 0.16 6.17 16.60
CA LEU A 134 -0.71 5.20 17.27
C LEU A 134 -1.57 4.44 16.25
N ILE A 135 -2.30 5.15 15.39
CA ILE A 135 -3.15 4.54 14.35
C ILE A 135 -2.28 3.74 13.37
N GLY A 136 -1.16 4.32 12.92
CA GLY A 136 -0.22 3.66 12.01
C GLY A 136 0.35 2.36 12.59
N THR A 137 0.72 2.37 13.87
CA THR A 137 1.19 1.16 14.56
C THR A 137 0.10 0.08 14.61
N VAL A 138 -1.15 0.45 14.93
CA VAL A 138 -2.27 -0.50 14.94
C VAL A 138 -2.48 -1.12 13.56
N VAL A 139 -2.48 -0.31 12.49
CA VAL A 139 -2.66 -0.79 11.11
C VAL A 139 -1.52 -1.72 10.70
N VAL A 140 -0.27 -1.36 11.01
CA VAL A 140 0.91 -2.19 10.71
C VAL A 140 0.86 -3.52 11.44
N VAL A 141 0.54 -3.52 12.73
CA VAL A 141 0.40 -4.75 13.52
C VAL A 141 -0.72 -5.62 12.96
N LEU A 142 -1.87 -5.04 12.60
CA LEU A 142 -2.95 -5.78 11.96
C LEU A 142 -2.52 -6.40 10.62
N ALA A 143 -1.78 -5.65 9.78
CA ALA A 143 -1.26 -6.18 8.52
C ALA A 143 -0.28 -7.35 8.74
N ILE A 144 0.60 -7.25 9.74
CA ILE A 144 1.53 -8.33 10.12
C ILE A 144 0.75 -9.56 10.61
N LEU A 145 -0.25 -9.39 11.49
CA LEU A 145 -1.06 -10.50 11.99
C LEU A 145 -1.86 -11.17 10.87
N LEU A 146 -2.46 -10.39 9.97
CA LEU A 146 -3.21 -10.91 8.82
C LEU A 146 -2.31 -11.71 7.88
N THR A 147 -1.13 -11.18 7.56
CA THR A 147 -0.18 -11.86 6.69
C THR A 147 0.38 -13.12 7.36
N TYR A 148 0.73 -13.05 8.64
CA TYR A 148 1.16 -14.22 9.42
C TYR A 148 0.10 -15.33 9.44
N TRP A 149 -1.16 -14.97 9.73
CA TRP A 149 -2.28 -15.91 9.72
C TRP A 149 -2.50 -16.50 8.33
N PHE A 150 -2.51 -15.68 7.28
CA PHE A 150 -2.69 -16.12 5.90
C PHE A 150 -1.61 -17.13 5.48
N PHE A 151 -0.34 -16.85 5.77
CA PHE A 151 0.75 -17.78 5.45
C PHE A 151 0.73 -19.07 6.29
N GLY A 152 0.02 -19.08 7.42
CA GLY A 152 -0.27 -20.28 8.21
C GLY A 152 -1.38 -21.17 7.64
N THR A 153 -2.18 -20.68 6.70
CA THR A 153 -3.24 -21.48 6.05
C THR A 153 -2.68 -22.44 4.99
N GLU A 154 -3.46 -23.44 4.58
CA GLU A 154 -3.07 -24.42 3.54
C GLU A 154 -2.61 -23.73 2.25
N LEU A 155 -3.37 -22.74 1.77
CA LEU A 155 -3.03 -21.97 0.57
C LEU A 155 -1.71 -21.20 0.76
N GLY A 156 -1.55 -20.56 1.91
CA GLY A 156 -0.33 -19.82 2.25
C GLY A 156 0.91 -20.71 2.33
N THR A 157 0.77 -21.92 2.88
CA THR A 157 1.85 -22.91 2.90
C THR A 157 2.18 -23.44 1.51
N ALA A 158 1.17 -23.64 0.65
CA ALA A 158 1.38 -24.03 -0.74
C ALA A 158 2.15 -22.94 -1.52
N ILE A 159 1.78 -21.67 -1.36
CA ILE A 159 2.49 -20.54 -1.99
C ILE A 159 3.96 -20.50 -1.54
N ARG A 160 4.22 -20.66 -0.24
CA ARG A 160 5.60 -20.73 0.29
C ARG A 160 6.38 -21.91 -0.26
N ALA A 161 5.74 -23.07 -0.40
CA ALA A 161 6.37 -24.26 -0.96
C ALA A 161 6.69 -24.08 -2.47
N THR A 162 5.83 -23.40 -3.23
CA THR A 162 6.07 -23.11 -4.65
C THR A 162 7.07 -21.98 -4.89
N GLY A 163 7.22 -21.06 -3.94
CA GLY A 163 8.23 -20.01 -3.96
C GLY A 163 9.63 -20.48 -3.54
N ALA A 164 9.77 -21.73 -3.10
CA ALA A 164 11.07 -22.37 -2.87
C ALA A 164 11.55 -23.08 -4.15
N ASN A 165 11.76 -22.33 -5.23
CA ASN A 165 12.48 -22.81 -6.42
C ASN A 165 13.99 -22.58 -6.30
#